data_AF-A0A9D4VRC4-F1
#
_entry.id   AF-A0A9D4VRC4-F1
#
_cell.length_a   1.000
_cell.length_b   1.000
_cell.length_c   1.000
_cell.angle_alpha   90.00
_cell.angle_beta   90.00
_cell.angle_gamma   90.00
#
_symmetry.space_group_name_H-M   'P 1'
#
loop_
_entity.id
_entity.type
_entity.pdbx_description
1 polymer ?
#
loop_
_entity_poly.entity_id
_entity_poly.type
_entity_poly.pdbx_seq_one_letter_code
_entity_poly.pdbx_strand_id
1 'polypeptide(L)'
;MVINHYKLKHQILSYNLSGMGCSAGLIAIDLAKQLLQVHSNSYALVVNTENMTSGWYLGNNRSMLLSNCLFRVGGAAILLSNISSDSHRSKYHLKHTVRTHKGSQDNCYNSVFQKEDEVSLSKDLMSSAGFALKENITTLGKYVLPSLEQFKFISSFVVKKVL
;
A
#
# COMPACT_ATOMS: atom_id res chain seq x y z
N MET A 1 22.45 -5.58 -3.44
CA MET A 1 21.80 -5.60 -2.12
C MET A 1 22.14 -4.32 -1.37
N VAL A 2 21.13 -3.55 -0.94
CA VAL A 2 21.27 -2.21 -0.32
C VAL A 2 22.25 -2.21 0.86
N ILE A 3 22.16 -3.22 1.73
CA ILE A 3 23.02 -3.36 2.92
C ILE A 3 24.51 -3.38 2.54
N ASN A 4 24.90 -4.21 1.56
CA ASN A 4 26.28 -4.29 1.11
C ASN A 4 26.75 -3.03 0.38
N HIS A 5 25.86 -2.40 -0.40
CA HIS A 5 26.21 -1.20 -1.17
C HIS A 5 26.53 -0.01 -0.25
N TYR A 6 25.67 0.24 0.74
CA TYR A 6 25.85 1.34 1.71
C TYR A 6 26.67 0.96 2.95
N LYS A 7 27.25 -0.25 2.99
CA LYS A 7 28.08 -0.75 4.10
C LYS A 7 27.38 -0.58 5.45
N LEU A 8 26.10 -0.95 5.49
CA LEU A 8 25.31 -0.82 6.70
C LEU A 8 25.82 -1.79 7.78
N LYS A 9 25.57 -1.46 9.05
CA LYS A 9 26.06 -2.23 10.20
C LYS A 9 25.60 -3.70 10.16
N HIS A 10 26.44 -4.59 10.69
CA HIS A 10 26.20 -6.04 10.70
C HIS A 10 24.95 -6.48 11.49
N GLN A 11 24.45 -5.65 12.41
CA GLN A 11 23.28 -5.96 13.26
C GLN A 11 21.94 -5.52 12.65
N ILE A 12 21.92 -5.10 11.37
CA ILE A 12 20.67 -4.71 10.72
C ILE A 12 19.74 -5.92 10.55
N LEU A 13 18.48 -5.73 10.94
CA LEU A 13 17.39 -6.62 10.61
C LEU A 13 16.94 -6.33 9.17
N SER A 14 16.95 -7.35 8.31
CA SER A 14 16.56 -7.24 6.91
C SER A 14 15.32 -8.09 6.63
N TYR A 15 14.28 -7.45 6.10
CA TYR A 15 13.03 -8.11 5.72
C TYR A 15 12.83 -7.95 4.22
N ASN A 16 12.56 -9.06 3.53
CA ASN A 16 12.21 -9.04 2.10
C ASN A 16 10.72 -9.34 1.95
N LEU A 17 10.02 -8.45 1.25
CA LEU A 17 8.58 -8.45 1.12
C LEU A 17 8.22 -8.68 -0.35
N SER A 18 7.60 -9.81 -0.65
CA SER A 18 7.25 -10.22 -2.02
C SER A 18 5.78 -10.68 -2.11
N GLY A 19 5.22 -10.70 -3.32
CA GLY A 19 3.88 -11.24 -3.58
C GLY A 19 2.70 -10.34 -3.18
N MET A 20 2.95 -9.09 -2.78
CA MET A 20 1.88 -8.15 -2.36
C MET A 20 1.45 -7.17 -3.46
N GLY A 21 2.08 -7.24 -4.64
CA GLY A 21 1.82 -6.36 -5.77
C GLY A 21 1.95 -4.88 -5.42
N CYS A 22 1.13 -4.04 -6.06
CA CYS A 22 1.16 -2.58 -5.92
C CYS A 22 0.92 -2.07 -4.48
N SER A 23 0.42 -2.92 -3.58
CA SER A 23 0.20 -2.56 -2.17
C SER A 23 1.44 -2.71 -1.27
N ALA A 24 2.52 -3.31 -1.80
CA ALA A 24 3.70 -3.69 -1.04
C ALA A 24 4.32 -2.51 -0.25
N GLY A 25 4.35 -1.30 -0.83
CA GLY A 25 4.91 -0.12 -0.18
C GLY A 25 4.19 0.27 1.11
N LEU A 26 2.85 0.34 1.06
CA LEU A 26 2.06 0.67 2.26
C LEU A 26 2.12 -0.44 3.31
N ILE A 27 2.19 -1.71 2.90
CA ILE A 27 2.35 -2.82 3.83
C ILE A 27 3.74 -2.79 4.49
N ALA A 28 4.79 -2.46 3.74
CA ALA A 28 6.13 -2.29 4.28
C ALA A 28 6.20 -1.14 5.30
N ILE A 29 5.49 -0.03 5.05
CA ILE A 29 5.36 1.08 6.02
C ILE A 29 4.63 0.64 7.29
N ASP A 30 3.54 -0.13 7.17
CA ASP A 30 2.81 -0.65 8.33
C ASP A 30 3.67 -1.61 9.16
N LEU A 31 4.42 -2.51 8.51
CA LEU A 31 5.39 -3.37 9.19
C LEU A 31 6.47 -2.55 9.90
N ALA A 32 7.05 -1.55 9.21
CA ALA A 32 8.06 -0.68 9.80
C ALA A 32 7.52 0.09 11.02
N LYS A 33 6.27 0.57 10.97
CA LYS A 33 5.59 1.17 12.12
C LYS A 33 5.51 0.21 13.29
N GLN A 34 5.04 -1.01 13.07
CA GLN A 34 4.93 -2.02 14.13
C GLN A 34 6.29 -2.36 14.74
N LEU A 35 7.33 -2.52 13.91
CA LEU A 35 8.69 -2.75 14.38
C LEU A 35 9.23 -1.59 15.22
N LEU A 36 9.01 -0.34 14.79
CA LEU A 36 9.39 0.85 15.54
C LEU A 36 8.60 1.05 16.85
N GLN A 37 7.45 0.40 17.01
CA GLN A 37 6.75 0.39 18.30
C GLN A 37 7.39 -0.57 19.31
N VAL A 38 8.06 -1.62 18.83
CA VAL A 38 8.73 -2.62 19.67
C VAL A 38 10.19 -2.26 19.92
N HIS A 39 10.88 -1.69 18.92
CA HIS A 39 12.29 -1.30 19.01
C HIS A 39 12.43 0.20 19.29
N SER A 40 12.84 0.57 20.50
CA SER A 40 13.06 1.97 20.89
C SER A 40 14.27 2.59 20.17
N ASN A 41 14.22 3.91 19.98
CA ASN A 41 15.31 4.74 19.44
C ASN A 41 15.98 4.16 18.18
N SER A 42 15.17 3.75 17.22
CA SER A 42 15.57 3.00 16.04
C SER A 42 15.13 3.69 14.75
N TYR A 43 15.79 3.31 13.65
CA TYR A 43 15.43 3.70 12.29
C TYR A 43 14.88 2.50 11.53
N ALA A 44 13.92 2.75 10.64
CA ALA A 44 13.47 1.77 9.66
C ALA A 44 13.60 2.38 8.26
N LEU A 45 14.43 1.75 7.41
CA LEU A 45 14.56 2.10 6.00
C LEU A 45 13.67 1.16 5.18
N VAL A 46 12.63 1.71 4.58
CA VAL A 46 11.76 1.00 3.64
C VAL A 46 12.24 1.31 2.23
N VAL A 47 12.56 0.29 1.44
CA VAL A 47 12.96 0.43 0.04
C VAL A 47 12.03 -0.42 -0.81
N ASN A 48 11.37 0.23 -1.76
CA ASN A 48 10.54 -0.40 -2.76
C ASN A 48 11.21 -0.23 -4.12
N THR A 49 11.31 -1.32 -4.87
CA THR A 49 11.80 -1.33 -6.24
C THR A 49 10.86 -2.15 -7.09
N GLU A 50 10.41 -1.58 -8.19
CA GLU A 50 9.53 -2.21 -9.16
C GLU A 50 10.31 -2.31 -10.46
N ASN A 51 10.62 -3.54 -10.88
CA ASN A 51 11.32 -3.80 -12.12
C ASN A 51 10.42 -4.63 -13.05
N MET A 52 10.33 -4.18 -14.30
CA MET A 52 9.48 -4.73 -15.35
C MET A 52 10.28 -5.41 -16.46
N THR A 53 11.57 -5.70 -16.27
CA THR A 53 12.43 -6.25 -17.32
C THR A 53 11.95 -7.56 -17.95
N SER A 54 10.96 -8.24 -17.37
CA SER A 54 10.36 -9.46 -17.91
C SER A 54 8.90 -9.30 -18.36
N GLY A 55 8.41 -8.05 -18.49
CA GLY A 55 6.99 -7.69 -18.42
C GLY A 55 6.34 -7.16 -19.72
N TRP A 56 6.90 -7.43 -20.90
CA TRP A 56 6.38 -6.86 -22.15
C TRP A 56 5.50 -7.85 -22.92
N TYR A 57 4.19 -7.63 -22.86
CA TYR A 57 3.24 -8.44 -23.62
C TYR A 57 3.36 -8.19 -25.13
N LEU A 58 3.71 -9.20 -25.91
CA LEU A 58 3.77 -9.12 -27.38
C LEU A 58 2.52 -9.64 -28.09
N GLY A 59 1.56 -10.20 -27.34
CA GLY A 59 0.32 -10.73 -27.91
C GLY A 59 -0.74 -9.67 -28.22
N ASN A 60 -1.93 -10.11 -28.62
CA ASN A 60 -3.03 -9.24 -29.05
C ASN A 60 -4.23 -9.26 -28.08
N ASN A 61 -4.10 -9.88 -26.90
CA ASN A 61 -5.12 -9.82 -25.88
C ASN A 61 -5.18 -8.42 -25.23
N ARG A 62 -6.30 -7.72 -25.43
CA ARG A 62 -6.53 -6.37 -24.91
C ARG A 62 -6.36 -6.26 -23.39
N SER A 63 -6.76 -7.27 -22.61
CA SER A 63 -6.67 -7.20 -21.14
C SER A 63 -5.23 -7.26 -20.61
N MET A 64 -4.30 -7.79 -21.40
CA MET A 64 -2.88 -7.89 -21.08
C MET A 64 -2.09 -6.71 -21.66
N LEU A 65 -2.50 -6.18 -22.83
CA LEU A 65 -1.88 -4.99 -23.43
C LEU A 65 -1.93 -3.76 -22.52
N LEU A 66 -2.96 -3.64 -21.68
CA LEU A 66 -3.07 -2.55 -20.70
C LEU A 66 -1.87 -2.51 -19.74
N SER A 67 -1.32 -3.67 -19.38
CA SER A 67 -0.16 -3.77 -18.49
C SER A 67 1.07 -3.05 -19.07
N ASN A 68 1.30 -3.16 -20.40
CA ASN A 68 2.38 -2.46 -21.10
C ASN A 68 2.21 -0.93 -21.08
N CYS A 69 0.96 -0.44 -21.05
CA CYS A 69 0.67 0.99 -21.02
C CYS A 69 0.79 1.59 -19.61
N LEU A 70 0.34 0.85 -18.61
CA LEU A 70 0.12 1.34 -17.24
C LEU A 70 1.35 1.19 -16.35
N PHE A 71 2.03 0.05 -16.41
CA PHE A 71 3.12 -0.23 -15.49
C PHE A 71 4.43 0.39 -15.96
N ARG A 72 5.27 0.77 -14.99
CA ARG A 72 6.57 1.40 -15.22
C ARG A 72 7.59 0.85 -14.24
N VAL A 73 8.86 0.98 -14.61
CA VAL A 73 9.97 0.71 -13.71
C VAL A 73 10.15 1.91 -12.77
N GLY A 74 10.35 1.64 -11.49
CA GLY A 74 10.50 2.69 -10.50
C GLY A 74 11.07 2.18 -9.18
N GLY A 75 11.41 3.12 -8.31
CA GLY A 75 11.83 2.80 -6.96
C GLY A 75 11.65 3.99 -6.04
N ALA A 76 11.39 3.72 -4.78
CA ALA A 76 11.23 4.72 -3.74
C ALA A 76 11.84 4.20 -2.43
N ALA A 77 12.36 5.12 -1.62
CA ALA A 77 12.85 4.82 -0.30
C ALA A 77 12.30 5.83 0.72
N ILE A 78 11.90 5.33 1.89
CA ILE A 78 11.40 6.13 3.00
C ILE A 78 12.15 5.73 4.26
N LEU A 79 12.66 6.74 4.97
CA LEU A 79 13.26 6.57 6.29
C LEU A 79 12.27 6.97 7.37
N LEU A 80 11.97 6.05 8.28
CA LEU A 80 11.14 6.24 9.47
C LEU A 80 12.02 6.22 10.72
N SER A 81 11.64 6.99 11.74
CA SER A 81 12.34 7.08 13.02
C SER A 81 11.32 7.22 14.15
N ASN A 82 11.60 6.60 15.29
CA ASN A 82 10.88 6.84 16.54
C ASN A 82 11.72 7.63 17.57
N ILE A 83 12.85 8.21 17.14
CA ILE A 83 13.73 9.00 17.98
C ILE A 83 13.14 10.41 18.13
N SER A 84 12.93 10.86 19.37
CA SER A 84 12.30 12.15 19.66
C SER A 84 13.07 13.34 19.06
N SER A 85 14.39 13.27 19.05
CA SER A 85 15.25 14.29 18.44
C SER A 85 15.06 14.38 16.93
N ASP A 86 14.49 13.39 16.24
CA ASP A 86 14.24 13.49 14.79
C ASP A 86 12.93 14.20 14.46
N SER A 87 12.08 14.46 15.44
CA SER A 87 10.75 15.04 15.22
C SER A 87 10.82 16.39 14.50
N HIS A 88 11.80 17.24 14.83
CA HIS A 88 11.92 18.59 14.26
C HIS A 88 12.33 18.59 12.78
N ARG A 89 12.97 17.52 12.29
CA ARG A 89 13.39 17.37 10.89
C ARG A 89 12.46 16.47 10.08
N SER A 90 11.46 15.87 10.72
CA SER A 90 10.52 14.96 10.05
C SER A 90 9.59 15.72 9.10
N LYS A 91 9.46 15.24 7.86
CA LYS A 91 8.54 15.81 6.87
C LYS A 91 7.08 15.47 7.18
N TYR A 92 6.86 14.28 7.73
CA TYR A 92 5.53 13.73 8.02
C TYR A 92 5.57 12.92 9.31
N HIS A 93 4.43 12.84 9.98
CA HIS A 93 4.24 11.99 11.15
C HIS A 93 3.20 10.90 10.85
N LEU A 94 3.61 9.64 10.95
CA LEU A 94 2.75 8.48 10.64
C LEU A 94 1.84 8.16 11.83
N LYS A 95 0.57 8.59 11.76
CA LYS A 95 -0.42 8.33 12.82
C LYS A 95 -1.10 6.97 12.68
N HIS A 96 -1.86 6.81 11.60
CA HIS A 96 -2.74 5.66 11.40
C HIS A 96 -2.41 4.94 10.11
N THR A 97 -2.57 3.62 10.15
CA THR A 97 -2.42 2.70 9.03
C THR A 97 -3.64 1.79 9.07
N VAL A 98 -4.35 1.66 7.94
CA VAL A 98 -5.57 0.84 7.83
C VAL A 98 -5.49 0.02 6.55
N ARG A 99 -5.73 -1.29 6.67
CA ARG A 99 -5.70 -2.21 5.54
C ARG A 99 -7.09 -2.82 5.33
N THR A 100 -7.60 -2.70 4.11
CA THR A 100 -8.82 -3.40 3.67
C THR A 100 -8.42 -4.55 2.78
N HIS A 101 -8.91 -5.75 3.05
CA HIS A 101 -8.59 -6.95 2.27
C HIS A 101 -9.87 -7.59 1.74
N LYS A 102 -9.96 -7.71 0.41
CA LYS A 102 -11.12 -8.27 -0.31
C LYS A 102 -10.78 -9.54 -1.10
N GLY A 103 -9.61 -10.14 -0.86
CA GLY A 103 -9.14 -11.30 -1.63
C GLY A 103 -9.99 -12.57 -1.53
N SER A 104 -10.93 -12.65 -0.59
CA SER A 104 -11.90 -13.76 -0.51
C SER A 104 -13.09 -13.60 -1.45
N GLN A 105 -13.25 -12.46 -2.13
CA GLN A 105 -14.31 -12.22 -3.09
C GLN A 105 -13.81 -12.52 -4.50
N ASP A 106 -14.49 -13.39 -5.24
CA ASP A 106 -14.05 -13.86 -6.56
C ASP A 106 -13.80 -12.71 -7.54
N ASN A 107 -14.66 -11.69 -7.56
CA ASN A 107 -14.50 -10.54 -8.44
C ASN A 107 -13.21 -9.78 -8.11
N CYS A 108 -12.90 -9.60 -6.82
CA CYS A 108 -11.68 -8.93 -6.38
C CYS A 108 -10.44 -9.79 -6.63
N TYR A 109 -10.53 -11.10 -6.38
CA TYR A 109 -9.45 -12.06 -6.58
C TYR A 109 -9.04 -12.15 -8.06
N ASN A 110 -10.02 -12.26 -8.96
CA ASN A 110 -9.81 -12.39 -10.40
C ASN A 110 -9.57 -11.03 -11.11
N SER A 111 -9.59 -9.90 -10.37
CA SER A 111 -9.47 -8.56 -10.96
C SER A 111 -8.08 -8.27 -11.54
N VAL A 112 -7.02 -8.77 -10.91
CA VAL A 112 -5.64 -8.69 -11.38
C VAL A 112 -5.00 -10.04 -11.18
N PHE A 113 -4.70 -10.73 -12.28
CA PHE A 113 -4.16 -12.08 -12.21
C PHE A 113 -2.96 -12.24 -13.14
N GLN A 114 -1.87 -12.78 -12.61
CA GLN A 114 -0.70 -13.15 -13.40
C GLN A 114 -1.03 -14.44 -14.16
N LYS A 115 -1.02 -14.37 -15.49
CA LYS A 115 -1.08 -15.56 -16.36
C LYS A 115 0.31 -15.96 -16.81
N GLU A 116 0.40 -17.07 -17.55
CA GLU A 116 1.66 -17.63 -18.06
C GLU A 116 2.49 -16.59 -18.83
N ASP A 117 1.82 -15.80 -19.67
CA ASP A 117 2.48 -14.75 -20.45
C ASP A 117 2.64 -13.46 -19.62
N GLU A 118 1.54 -12.89 -19.11
CA GLU A 118 1.53 -11.56 -18.50
C GLU A 118 0.37 -11.32 -17.52
N VAL A 119 0.45 -10.19 -16.81
CA VAL A 119 -0.64 -9.69 -15.96
C VAL A 119 -1.86 -9.37 -16.81
N SER A 120 -2.99 -9.98 -16.48
CA SER A 120 -4.31 -9.67 -17.06
C SER A 120 -5.12 -8.82 -16.09
N LEU A 121 -5.67 -7.70 -16.59
CA LEU A 121 -6.55 -6.82 -15.84
C LEU A 121 -8.01 -7.04 -16.25
N SER A 122 -8.87 -7.39 -15.29
CA SER A 122 -10.32 -7.52 -15.50
C SER A 122 -10.99 -6.15 -15.55
N LYS A 123 -12.16 -6.08 -16.19
CA LYS A 123 -13.04 -4.91 -16.17
C LYS A 123 -13.59 -4.61 -14.77
N ASP A 124 -13.67 -5.63 -13.92
CA ASP A 124 -14.14 -5.50 -12.53
C ASP A 124 -13.12 -4.83 -11.60
N LEU A 125 -11.89 -4.56 -12.08
CA LEU A 125 -10.85 -3.94 -11.27
C LEU A 125 -11.28 -2.59 -10.71
N MET A 126 -11.87 -1.73 -11.54
CA MET A 126 -12.26 -0.38 -11.11
C MET A 126 -13.39 -0.39 -10.09
N SER A 127 -14.40 -1.24 -10.30
CA SER A 127 -15.50 -1.39 -9.34
C SER A 127 -15.01 -1.98 -8.02
N SER A 128 -14.21 -3.05 -8.08
CA SER A 128 -13.66 -3.74 -6.91
C SER A 128 -12.73 -2.83 -6.09
N ALA A 129 -11.85 -2.08 -6.76
CA ALA A 129 -11.00 -1.07 -6.12
C ALA A 129 -11.82 0.05 -5.48
N GLY A 130 -12.87 0.52 -6.16
CA GLY A 130 -13.79 1.54 -5.64
C GLY A 130 -14.49 1.09 -4.36
N PHE A 131 -14.99 -0.15 -4.31
CA PHE A 131 -15.60 -0.72 -3.11
C PHE A 131 -14.59 -0.85 -1.96
N ALA A 132 -13.41 -1.41 -2.23
CA ALA A 132 -12.35 -1.56 -1.22
C ALA A 132 -11.91 -0.20 -0.66
N LEU A 133 -11.75 0.80 -1.52
CA LEU A 133 -11.36 2.16 -1.15
C LEU A 133 -12.45 2.86 -0.33
N LYS A 134 -13.73 2.72 -0.71
CA LYS A 134 -14.84 3.25 0.07
C LYS A 134 -14.86 2.70 1.50
N GLU A 135 -14.69 1.39 1.66
CA GLU A 135 -14.60 0.78 2.99
C GLU A 135 -13.34 1.20 3.76
N ASN A 136 -12.20 1.31 3.07
CA ASN A 136 -10.94 1.75 3.68
C ASN A 136 -11.06 3.18 4.22
N ILE A 137 -11.54 4.12 3.40
CA ILE A 137 -11.75 5.52 3.80
C ILE A 137 -12.78 5.63 4.92
N THR A 138 -13.85 4.84 4.87
CA THR A 138 -14.86 4.82 5.95
C THR A 138 -14.25 4.39 7.29
N THR A 139 -13.37 3.39 7.28
CA THR A 139 -12.66 2.93 8.48
C THR A 139 -11.63 3.97 8.93
N LEU A 140 -10.83 4.50 8.00
CA LEU A 140 -9.81 5.52 8.29
C LEU A 140 -10.44 6.79 8.86
N GLY A 141 -11.59 7.22 8.33
CA GLY A 141 -12.33 8.40 8.75
C GLY A 141 -12.61 8.43 10.26
N LYS A 142 -12.87 7.27 10.88
CA LYS A 142 -13.08 7.18 12.34
C LYS A 142 -11.85 7.56 13.16
N TYR A 143 -10.65 7.40 12.61
CA TYR A 143 -9.40 7.70 13.30
C TYR A 143 -8.91 9.13 13.02
N VAL A 144 -9.27 9.71 11.87
CA VAL A 144 -8.75 11.03 11.45
C VAL A 144 -9.75 12.18 11.61
N LEU A 145 -11.06 11.91 11.64
CA LEU A 145 -12.07 12.96 11.75
C LEU A 145 -12.33 13.34 13.22
N PRO A 146 -12.47 14.64 13.53
CA PRO A 146 -12.97 15.11 14.83
C PRO A 146 -14.39 14.60 15.12
N SER A 147 -14.75 14.47 16.38
CA SER A 147 -16.05 13.91 16.82
C SER A 147 -17.26 14.61 16.20
N LEU A 148 -17.19 15.94 15.98
CA LEU A 148 -18.25 16.71 15.34
C LEU A 148 -18.47 16.32 13.87
N GLU A 149 -17.39 16.10 13.12
CA GLU A 149 -17.47 15.68 11.72
C GLU A 149 -17.94 14.23 11.60
N GLN A 150 -17.58 13.37 12.56
CA GLN A 150 -18.14 12.03 12.63
C GLN A 150 -19.66 12.05 12.85
N PHE A 151 -20.15 12.92 13.74
CA PHE A 151 -21.60 13.06 13.97
C PHE A 151 -22.34 13.57 12.72
N LYS A 152 -21.81 14.60 12.05
CA LYS A 152 -22.38 15.12 10.79
C LYS A 152 -22.42 14.06 9.68
N PHE A 153 -21.35 13.25 9.59
CA PHE A 153 -21.30 12.15 8.63
C PHE A 153 -22.37 11.10 8.93
N ILE A 154 -22.49 10.68 10.19
CA ILE A 154 -23.49 9.70 10.64
C ILE A 154 -24.90 10.22 10.39
N SER A 155 -25.20 11.47 10.75
CA SER A 155 -26.53 12.05 10.52
C SER A 155 -26.88 12.10 9.04
N SER A 156 -25.95 12.57 8.20
CA SER A 156 -26.13 12.61 6.74
C SER A 156 -26.31 11.22 6.13
N PHE A 157 -25.58 10.23 6.65
CA PHE A 157 -25.66 8.84 6.22
C PHE A 157 -27.02 8.21 6.57
N VAL A 158 -27.52 8.46 7.79
CA VAL A 158 -28.84 7.98 8.23
C VAL A 158 -29.94 8.62 7.39
N VAL A 159 -29.91 9.94 7.19
CA VAL A 159 -30.90 10.67 6.38
C VAL A 159 -30.98 10.08 4.96
N LYS A 160 -29.84 9.84 4.30
CA LYS A 160 -29.79 9.25 2.95
C LYS A 160 -30.19 7.77 2.87
N LYS A 161 -30.27 7.07 4.01
CA LYS A 161 -30.64 5.66 4.06
C LYS A 161 -32.12 5.48 4.43
N VAL A 162 -32.71 6.48 5.07
CA VAL A 162 -34.11 6.47 5.53
C VAL A 162 -35.04 7.18 4.54
N LEU A 163 -34.55 8.22 3.84
CA LEU A 163 -35.20 8.84 2.68
C LEU A 163 -34.78 8.13 1.38
#